data_AF-A0A2C9LJE5-F1
#
_entry.id   AF-A0A2C9LJE5-F1
#
_cell.length_a   1.000
_cell.length_b   1.000
_cell.length_c   1.000
_cell.angle_alpha   90.00
_cell.angle_beta   90.00
_cell.angle_gamma   90.00
#
_symmetry.space_group_name_H-M   'P 1'
#
loop_
_entity.id
_entity.type
_entity.pdbx_description
1 polymer ?
#
loop_
_entity_poly.entity_id
_entity_poly.type
_entity_poly.pdbx_seq_one_letter_code
_entity_poly.pdbx_strand_id
1 'polypeptide(L)'
;MILLFKIQIKFPLMEPSFLLEKVEKDDLIRKNIECRDFVDEAKSYRMSLASIVPEIQITERSRPRKSYAGVLFCVGGRGASGDPFKSIECYDPRQDKWFPVADMTTRRRHVGVCSYNGVLYAVGGHDGTDHLRSGEMFDPRSNTWKSISQMETLRYPVQQFFPHNACSITACF
;
A
#
# COMPACT_ATOMS: atom_id res chain seq x y z
N MET A 1 -6.83 27.20 -22.10
CA MET A 1 -7.73 26.13 -21.60
C MET A 1 -7.30 24.71 -22.03
N ILE A 2 -6.67 24.52 -23.21
CA ILE A 2 -6.25 23.19 -23.70
C ILE A 2 -4.95 22.65 -23.03
N LEU A 3 -4.04 23.55 -22.61
CA LEU A 3 -2.78 23.17 -21.95
C LEU A 3 -2.96 22.49 -20.58
N LEU A 4 -4.05 22.79 -19.86
CA LEU A 4 -4.34 22.20 -18.54
C LEU A 4 -4.74 20.71 -18.64
N PHE A 5 -5.34 20.28 -19.77
CA PHE A 5 -5.70 18.88 -19.98
C PHE A 5 -4.50 18.00 -20.37
N LYS A 6 -3.50 18.56 -21.06
CA LYS A 6 -2.31 17.82 -21.52
C LYS A 6 -1.44 17.30 -20.36
N ILE A 7 -1.44 17.97 -19.21
CA ILE A 7 -0.62 17.59 -18.03
C ILE A 7 -1.25 16.44 -17.23
N GLN A 8 -2.54 16.13 -17.40
CA GLN A 8 -3.23 15.13 -16.59
C GLN A 8 -3.22 13.70 -17.17
N ILE A 9 -2.90 13.54 -18.46
CA ILE A 9 -2.97 12.23 -19.13
C ILE A 9 -1.69 11.44 -18.88
N LYS A 10 -1.81 10.30 -18.21
CA LYS A 10 -0.69 9.43 -17.81
C LYS A 10 -0.49 8.31 -18.82
N PHE A 11 -0.16 8.66 -20.06
CA PHE A 11 0.15 7.69 -21.13
C PHE A 11 1.14 6.60 -20.72
N PRO A 12 2.22 6.86 -19.95
CA PRO A 12 3.17 5.80 -19.59
C PRO A 12 2.56 4.67 -18.73
N LEU A 13 1.42 4.92 -18.08
CA LEU A 13 0.70 3.93 -17.26
C LEU A 13 -0.33 3.13 -18.05
N MET A 14 -0.61 3.50 -19.29
CA MET A 14 -1.55 2.81 -20.16
C MET A 14 -0.90 1.57 -20.77
N GLU A 15 -1.73 0.58 -21.08
CA GLU A 15 -1.27 -0.70 -21.63
C GLU A 15 -0.66 -0.49 -23.05
N PRO A 16 0.46 -1.18 -23.38
CA PRO A 16 1.17 -0.92 -24.64
C PRO A 16 0.31 -1.11 -25.89
N SER A 17 -0.58 -2.11 -25.91
CA SER A 17 -1.45 -2.35 -27.07
C SER A 17 -2.36 -1.15 -27.32
N PHE A 18 -2.95 -0.58 -26.28
CA PHE A 18 -3.83 0.58 -26.39
C PHE A 18 -3.10 1.83 -26.90
N LEU A 19 -1.86 2.06 -26.46
CA LEU A 19 -1.04 3.18 -26.92
C LEU A 19 -0.79 3.12 -28.43
N LEU A 20 -0.40 1.94 -28.94
CA LEU A 20 -0.03 1.73 -30.34
C LEU A 20 -1.25 1.62 -31.27
N GLU A 21 -2.31 0.97 -30.81
CA GLU A 21 -3.47 0.68 -31.66
C GLU A 21 -4.50 1.80 -31.69
N LYS A 22 -4.63 2.57 -30.61
CA LYS A 22 -5.66 3.60 -30.45
C LYS A 22 -5.06 4.99 -30.35
N VAL A 23 -4.20 5.25 -29.36
CA VAL A 23 -3.74 6.60 -29.04
C VAL A 23 -2.88 7.19 -30.15
N GLU A 24 -1.90 6.44 -30.65
CA GLU A 24 -1.00 6.91 -31.71
C GLU A 24 -1.72 7.18 -33.03
N LYS A 25 -2.81 6.47 -33.30
CA LYS A 25 -3.59 6.60 -34.53
C LYS A 25 -4.60 7.73 -34.48
N ASP A 26 -4.87 8.30 -33.31
CA ASP A 26 -5.85 9.37 -33.14
C ASP A 26 -5.39 10.66 -33.85
N ASP A 27 -6.29 11.25 -34.64
CA ASP A 27 -6.01 12.44 -35.43
C ASP A 27 -5.58 13.64 -34.58
N LEU A 28 -6.09 13.79 -33.35
CA LEU A 28 -5.72 14.89 -32.46
C LEU A 28 -4.29 14.74 -31.96
N ILE A 29 -3.84 13.49 -31.77
CA ILE A 29 -2.45 13.18 -31.39
C ILE A 29 -1.54 13.41 -32.59
N ARG A 30 -1.88 12.89 -33.77
CA ARG A 30 -1.04 13.01 -34.98
C ARG A 30 -0.85 14.45 -35.43
N LYS A 31 -1.88 15.30 -35.28
CA LYS A 31 -1.84 16.72 -35.68
C LYS A 31 -1.10 17.61 -34.70
N ASN A 32 -0.76 17.14 -33.49
CA ASN A 32 -0.14 17.96 -32.45
C ASN A 32 1.22 17.42 -32.03
N ILE A 33 2.28 18.20 -32.24
CA ILE A 33 3.65 17.77 -31.95
C ILE A 33 3.87 17.40 -30.48
N GLU A 34 3.41 18.23 -29.54
CA GLU A 34 3.55 17.95 -28.10
C GLU A 34 2.83 16.67 -27.68
N CYS A 35 1.67 16.38 -28.29
CA CYS A 35 0.94 15.15 -28.00
C CYS A 35 1.73 13.90 -28.46
N ARG A 36 2.43 14.00 -29.59
CA ARG A 36 3.31 12.93 -30.08
C ARG A 36 4.49 12.73 -29.14
N ASP A 37 5.11 13.82 -28.68
CA ASP A 37 6.21 13.75 -27.71
C ASP A 37 5.81 13.00 -26.42
N PHE A 38 4.58 13.19 -25.94
CA PHE A 38 4.08 12.44 -24.77
C PHE A 38 3.85 10.96 -25.03
N VAL A 39 3.45 10.58 -26.25
CA VAL A 39 3.32 9.18 -26.65
C VAL A 39 4.71 8.54 -26.79
N ASP A 40 5.67 9.25 -27.33
CA ASP A 40 7.06 8.80 -27.48
C ASP A 40 7.75 8.64 -26.11
N GLU A 41 7.49 9.57 -25.18
CA GLU A 41 7.87 9.45 -23.76
C GLU A 41 7.28 8.18 -23.13
N ALA A 42 5.98 7.93 -23.34
CA ALA A 42 5.31 6.75 -22.80
C ALA A 42 5.87 5.43 -23.35
N LYS A 43 6.16 5.38 -24.66
CA LYS A 43 6.81 4.24 -25.31
C LYS A 43 8.21 4.01 -24.74
N SER A 44 9.00 5.08 -24.59
CA SER A 44 10.35 5.02 -24.01
C SER A 44 10.33 4.50 -22.58
N TYR A 45 9.39 4.98 -21.75
CA TYR A 45 9.18 4.46 -20.40
C TYR A 45 8.87 2.96 -20.40
N ARG A 46 7.98 2.49 -21.27
CA ARG A 46 7.65 1.05 -21.39
C ARG A 46 8.83 0.21 -21.86
N MET A 47 9.64 0.71 -22.80
CA MET A 47 10.87 0.03 -23.24
C MET A 47 11.91 -0.04 -22.13
N SER A 48 12.03 1.01 -21.31
CA SER A 48 12.92 1.00 -20.13
C SER A 48 12.46 0.01 -19.06
N LEU A 49 11.15 -0.14 -18.83
CA LEU A 49 10.59 -1.17 -17.94
C LEU A 49 10.83 -2.60 -18.45
N ALA A 50 10.94 -2.78 -19.77
CA ALA A 50 11.31 -4.04 -20.40
C ALA A 50 12.83 -4.26 -20.47
N SER A 51 13.63 -3.40 -19.81
CA SER A 51 15.10 -3.43 -19.83
C SER A 51 15.74 -3.32 -21.22
N ILE A 52 15.00 -2.77 -22.20
CA ILE A 52 15.49 -2.54 -23.57
C ILE A 52 16.34 -1.27 -23.63
N VAL A 53 15.98 -0.27 -22.82
CA VAL A 53 16.71 1.01 -22.69
C VAL A 53 17.35 1.06 -21.29
N PRO A 54 18.65 1.40 -21.17
CA PRO A 54 19.39 1.28 -19.91
C PRO A 54 19.01 2.31 -18.84
N GLU A 55 18.37 3.42 -19.23
CA GLU A 55 18.01 4.49 -18.29
C GLU A 55 16.50 4.72 -18.24
N ILE A 56 15.92 4.64 -17.03
CA ILE A 56 14.51 4.92 -16.78
C ILE A 56 14.36 6.42 -16.50
N GLN A 57 13.84 7.17 -17.47
CA GLN A 57 13.44 8.56 -17.24
C GLN A 57 12.06 8.62 -16.58
N ILE A 58 12.03 8.98 -15.30
CA ILE A 58 10.78 9.10 -14.52
C ILE A 58 10.25 10.53 -14.64
N THR A 59 9.02 10.68 -15.12
CA THR A 59 8.31 11.95 -15.24
C THR A 59 7.07 11.97 -14.34
N GLU A 60 6.48 13.15 -14.12
CA GLU A 60 5.21 13.24 -13.38
C GLU A 60 4.06 12.44 -14.04
N ARG A 61 4.15 12.17 -15.34
CA ARG A 61 3.17 11.35 -16.07
C ARG A 61 3.41 9.85 -15.87
N SER A 62 4.65 9.42 -15.68
CA SER A 62 4.97 8.01 -15.40
C SER A 62 4.78 7.59 -13.95
N ARG A 63 4.60 8.56 -13.03
CA ARG A 63 4.24 8.27 -11.65
C ARG A 63 2.75 7.88 -11.54
N PRO A 64 2.39 6.71 -11.01
CA PRO A 64 1.01 6.40 -10.65
C PRO A 64 0.40 7.48 -9.77
N ARG A 65 -0.90 7.76 -9.93
CA ARG A 65 -1.60 8.61 -8.95
C ARG A 65 -1.44 7.99 -7.56
N LYS A 66 -1.14 8.81 -6.55
CA LYS A 66 -1.21 8.37 -5.16
C LYS A 66 -2.59 7.76 -4.95
N SER A 67 -2.60 6.46 -4.68
CA SER A 67 -3.83 5.75 -4.34
C SER A 67 -4.36 6.36 -3.05
N TYR A 68 -5.63 6.79 -3.03
CA TYR A 68 -6.36 6.86 -1.76
C TYR A 68 -6.84 5.48 -1.33
N ALA A 69 -6.90 4.50 -2.26
CA ALA A 69 -7.03 3.10 -1.90
C ALA A 69 -5.73 2.67 -1.24
N GLY A 70 -5.68 2.82 0.09
CA GLY A 70 -4.64 2.24 0.92
C GLY A 70 -4.66 0.72 0.85
N VAL A 71 -3.64 0.09 1.44
CA VAL A 71 -3.62 -1.35 1.65
C VAL A 71 -4.29 -1.70 2.98
N LEU A 72 -4.88 -2.88 3.09
CA LEU A 72 -5.40 -3.38 4.35
C LEU A 72 -4.37 -4.32 4.98
N PHE A 73 -4.14 -4.18 6.29
CA PHE A 73 -3.30 -5.11 7.04
C PHE A 73 -4.17 -5.93 7.98
N CYS A 74 -4.01 -7.25 7.94
CA CYS A 74 -4.52 -8.18 8.93
C CYS A 74 -3.37 -8.55 9.86
N VAL A 75 -3.46 -8.20 11.15
CA VAL A 75 -2.35 -8.30 12.11
C VAL A 75 -2.71 -9.23 13.25
N GLY A 76 -1.96 -10.32 13.41
CA GLY A 76 -2.12 -11.26 14.51
C GLY A 76 -3.48 -11.96 14.49
N GLY A 77 -4.10 -12.10 15.66
CA GLY A 77 -5.40 -12.78 15.81
C GLY A 77 -5.27 -14.13 16.51
N ARG A 78 -6.30 -14.96 16.37
CA ARG A 78 -6.42 -16.25 17.08
C ARG A 78 -6.73 -17.36 16.08
N GLY A 79 -5.92 -18.42 16.08
CA GLY A 79 -6.17 -19.61 15.28
C GLY A 79 -7.31 -20.47 15.84
N ALA A 80 -7.72 -21.49 15.07
CA ALA A 80 -8.77 -22.43 15.50
C ALA A 80 -8.44 -23.16 16.81
N SER A 81 -7.15 -23.44 17.07
CA SER A 81 -6.65 -24.01 18.32
C SER A 81 -6.71 -23.05 19.52
N GLY A 82 -6.89 -21.76 19.26
CA GLY A 82 -6.88 -20.70 20.26
C GLY A 82 -5.53 -20.03 20.49
N ASP A 83 -4.50 -20.48 19.78
CA ASP A 83 -3.17 -19.89 19.80
C ASP A 83 -3.14 -18.52 19.10
N PRO A 84 -2.39 -17.54 19.64
CA PRO A 84 -2.22 -16.26 19.01
C PRO A 84 -1.27 -16.33 17.82
N PHE A 85 -1.56 -15.53 16.79
CA PHE A 85 -0.70 -15.42 15.62
C PHE A 85 0.32 -14.29 15.74
N LYS A 86 1.49 -14.51 15.12
CA LYS A 86 2.48 -13.47 14.84
C LYS A 86 2.44 -13.00 13.37
N SER A 87 1.77 -13.75 12.51
CA SER A 87 1.69 -13.45 11.08
C SER A 87 0.89 -12.20 10.81
N ILE A 88 1.27 -11.50 9.74
CA ILE A 88 0.53 -10.38 9.17
C ILE A 88 0.38 -10.62 7.68
N GLU A 89 -0.78 -10.24 7.16
CA GLU A 89 -1.06 -10.25 5.74
C GLU A 89 -1.49 -8.86 5.28
N CYS A 90 -1.13 -8.51 4.05
CA CYS A 90 -1.43 -7.24 3.42
C CYS A 90 -2.30 -7.49 2.19
N TYR A 91 -3.47 -6.87 2.10
CA TYR A 91 -4.33 -6.93 0.93
C TYR A 91 -4.12 -5.71 0.04
N ASP A 92 -3.79 -5.97 -1.22
CA ASP A 92 -3.76 -4.95 -2.27
C ASP A 92 -5.08 -5.00 -3.07
N PRO A 93 -5.98 -4.00 -2.90
CA PRO A 93 -7.25 -3.96 -3.62
C PRO A 93 -7.09 -3.79 -5.14
N ARG A 94 -5.90 -3.41 -5.63
CA ARG A 94 -5.64 -3.26 -7.08
C ARG A 94 -5.37 -4.61 -7.74
N GLN A 95 -4.77 -5.51 -6.99
CA GLN A 95 -4.44 -6.86 -7.45
C GLN A 95 -5.47 -7.90 -6.99
N ASP A 96 -6.38 -7.49 -6.09
CA ASP A 96 -7.35 -8.35 -5.42
C ASP A 96 -6.68 -9.57 -4.78
N LYS A 97 -5.57 -9.32 -4.07
CA LYS A 97 -4.72 -10.38 -3.51
C LYS A 97 -4.19 -10.02 -2.14
N TRP A 98 -4.11 -11.04 -1.30
CA TRP A 98 -3.37 -11.01 -0.04
C TRP A 98 -1.92 -11.39 -0.27
N PHE A 99 -1.02 -10.71 0.43
CA PHE A 99 0.41 -10.91 0.39
C PHE A 99 0.93 -11.10 1.82
N PRO A 100 1.77 -12.10 2.09
CA PRO A 100 2.44 -12.20 3.37
C PRO A 100 3.44 -11.05 3.53
N VAL A 101 3.51 -10.48 4.72
CA VAL A 101 4.56 -9.52 5.11
C VAL A 101 5.34 -10.08 6.30
N ALA A 102 6.38 -9.36 6.76
CA ALA A 102 7.18 -9.83 7.89
C ALA A 102 6.31 -10.08 9.13
N ASP A 103 6.52 -11.22 9.78
CA ASP A 103 5.88 -11.57 11.05
C ASP A 103 6.27 -10.59 12.17
N MET A 104 5.34 -10.36 13.11
CA MET A 104 5.65 -9.73 14.40
C MET A 104 6.73 -10.50 15.15
N THR A 105 7.45 -9.78 16.01
CA THR A 105 8.43 -10.39 16.91
C THR A 105 7.72 -11.18 18.01
N THR A 106 6.57 -10.68 18.49
CA THR A 106 5.74 -11.35 19.49
C THR A 106 4.40 -11.73 18.88
N ARG A 107 3.92 -12.94 19.16
CA ARG A 107 2.56 -13.36 18.77
C ARG A 107 1.52 -12.62 19.61
N ARG A 108 0.45 -12.13 19.00
CA ARG A 108 -0.55 -11.29 19.68
C ARG A 108 -1.97 -11.62 19.21
N ARG A 109 -2.86 -11.91 20.16
CA ARG A 109 -4.33 -11.85 19.95
C ARG A 109 -4.92 -10.65 20.70
N HIS A 110 -6.09 -10.18 20.26
CA HIS A 110 -6.75 -8.99 20.81
C HIS A 110 -5.83 -7.76 20.81
N VAL A 111 -4.99 -7.65 19.77
CA VAL A 111 -3.99 -6.59 19.64
C VAL A 111 -4.65 -5.27 19.21
N GLY A 112 -4.21 -4.16 19.80
CA GLY A 112 -4.59 -2.83 19.33
C GLY A 112 -3.69 -2.42 18.17
N VAL A 113 -4.28 -2.05 17.03
CA VAL A 113 -3.53 -1.69 15.82
C VAL A 113 -3.89 -0.27 15.38
N CYS A 114 -2.89 0.53 15.02
CA CYS A 114 -3.11 1.83 14.39
C CYS A 114 -2.03 2.14 13.35
N SER A 115 -2.35 3.03 12.42
CA SER A 115 -1.37 3.55 11.48
C SER A 115 -1.07 5.01 11.80
N TYR A 116 0.21 5.38 11.75
CA TYR A 116 0.65 6.76 11.94
C TYR A 116 1.91 7.01 11.12
N ASN A 117 1.93 8.11 10.36
CA ASN A 117 3.05 8.52 9.52
C ASN A 117 3.61 7.43 8.57
N GLY A 118 2.72 6.59 8.02
CA GLY A 118 3.09 5.55 7.06
C GLY A 118 3.71 4.29 7.67
N VAL A 119 3.70 4.16 9.00
CA VAL A 119 4.09 2.94 9.72
C VAL A 119 2.88 2.39 10.49
N LEU A 120 2.90 1.09 10.76
CA LEU A 120 1.83 0.39 11.47
C LEU A 120 2.31 0.06 12.89
N TYR A 121 1.47 0.26 13.89
CA TYR A 121 1.77 -0.04 15.29
C TYR A 121 0.88 -1.16 15.78
N ALA A 122 1.48 -2.15 16.44
CA ALA A 122 0.80 -3.23 17.13
C ALA A 122 1.14 -3.11 18.62
N VAL A 123 0.13 -2.81 19.44
CA VAL A 123 0.33 -2.45 20.85
C VAL A 123 -0.50 -3.34 21.76
N GLY A 124 0.16 -3.92 22.76
CA GLY A 124 -0.47 -4.79 23.75
C GLY A 124 -0.95 -6.12 23.17
N GLY A 125 -2.13 -6.57 23.62
CA GLY A 125 -2.69 -7.88 23.30
C GLY A 125 -2.27 -8.97 24.27
N HIS A 126 -2.44 -10.22 23.86
CA HIS A 126 -2.14 -11.41 24.66
C HIS A 126 -1.29 -12.39 23.84
N ASP A 127 -0.20 -12.89 24.40
CA ASP A 127 0.72 -13.81 23.70
C ASP A 127 0.40 -15.29 23.91
N GLY A 128 -0.70 -15.60 24.60
CA GLY A 128 -1.14 -16.96 24.87
C GLY A 128 -0.86 -17.38 26.30
N THR A 129 0.05 -16.67 26.98
CA THR A 129 0.37 -16.83 28.39
C THR A 129 -0.01 -15.58 29.18
N ASP A 130 0.44 -14.41 28.74
CA ASP A 130 0.30 -13.15 29.46
C ASP A 130 -0.26 -12.01 28.59
N HIS A 131 -0.75 -10.98 29.28
CA HIS A 131 -1.10 -9.71 28.66
C HIS A 131 0.15 -8.85 28.45
N LEU A 132 0.27 -8.25 27.27
CA LEU A 132 1.46 -7.53 26.86
C LEU A 132 1.35 -6.03 27.17
N ARG A 133 2.42 -5.47 27.74
CA ARG A 133 2.67 -4.01 27.78
C ARG A 133 3.53 -3.53 26.62
N SER A 134 4.17 -4.46 25.92
CA SER A 134 5.03 -4.19 24.79
C SER A 134 4.21 -3.75 23.58
N GLY A 135 4.81 -2.91 22.76
CA GLY A 135 4.35 -2.64 21.41
C GLY A 135 5.50 -2.83 20.44
N GLU A 136 5.13 -2.96 19.17
CA GLU A 136 6.06 -3.02 18.05
C GLU A 136 5.51 -2.20 16.89
N MET A 137 6.42 -1.65 16.10
CA MET A 137 6.13 -0.88 14.90
C MET A 137 6.66 -1.58 13.66
N PHE A 138 5.85 -1.61 12.61
CA PHE A 138 6.19 -2.14 11.31
C PHE A 138 6.43 -1.01 10.32
N ASP A 139 7.57 -1.06 9.66
CA ASP A 139 7.88 -0.21 8.52
C ASP A 139 7.67 -1.01 7.22
N PRO A 140 6.62 -0.70 6.43
CA PRO A 140 6.37 -1.38 5.15
C PRO A 140 7.48 -1.19 4.12
N ARG A 141 8.32 -0.15 4.24
CA ARG A 141 9.40 0.13 3.29
C ARG A 141 10.58 -0.81 3.47
N SER A 142 10.90 -1.12 4.73
CA SER A 142 11.94 -2.10 5.05
C SER A 142 11.40 -3.49 5.29
N ASN A 143 10.08 -3.66 5.35
CA ASN A 143 9.40 -4.90 5.71
C ASN A 143 9.95 -5.51 7.02
N THR A 144 10.06 -4.68 8.06
CA THR A 144 10.62 -5.10 9.36
C THR A 144 9.84 -4.54 10.54
N TRP A 145 9.84 -5.30 11.63
CA TRP A 145 9.30 -4.90 12.92
C TRP A 145 10.40 -4.41 13.85
N LYS A 146 10.08 -3.40 14.67
CA LYS A 146 10.94 -2.86 15.71
C LYS A 146 10.15 -2.70 17.00
N SER A 147 10.75 -3.08 18.13
CA SER A 147 10.15 -2.84 19.44
C SER A 147 10.06 -1.35 19.72
N ILE A 148 8.95 -0.93 20.34
CA ILE A 148 8.77 0.44 20.84
C ILE A 148 8.69 0.44 22.37
N SER A 149 8.74 1.64 22.95
CA SER A 149 8.60 1.84 24.40
C SER A 149 7.33 1.18 24.93
N GLN A 150 7.45 0.55 26.10
CA GLN A 150 6.33 -0.14 26.74
C GLN A 150 5.29 0.87 27.27
N MET A 151 4.03 0.46 27.31
CA MET A 151 2.98 1.24 27.98
C MET A 151 3.16 1.19 29.50
N GLU A 152 2.95 2.32 30.17
CA GLU A 152 2.99 2.39 31.64
C GLU A 152 1.84 1.59 32.29
N THR A 153 0.70 1.43 31.59
CA THR A 153 -0.48 0.72 32.09
C THR A 153 -0.92 -0.38 31.11
N LEU A 154 -1.27 -1.56 31.64
CA LEU A 154 -1.90 -2.64 30.88
C LEU A 154 -3.30 -2.21 30.43
N ARG A 155 -3.62 -2.41 29.15
CA ARG A 155 -4.96 -2.15 28.61
C ARG A 155 -5.62 -3.46 28.18
N TYR A 156 -6.79 -3.74 28.74
CA TYR A 156 -7.65 -4.85 28.31
C TYR A 156 -8.37 -4.48 27.01
N PRO A 157 -8.67 -5.44 26.11
CA PRO A 157 -9.39 -5.15 24.88
C PRO A 157 -10.79 -4.61 25.20
N VAL A 158 -11.06 -3.39 24.74
CA VAL A 158 -12.41 -2.82 24.77
C VAL A 158 -13.15 -3.42 23.56
N GLN A 159 -14.29 -4.07 23.79
CA GLN A 159 -15.22 -4.41 22.72
C GLN A 159 -15.78 -3.08 22.18
N GLN A 160 -15.13 -2.52 21.16
CA GLN A 160 -15.25 -1.10 20.84
C GLN A 160 -16.44 -0.83 19.89
N PHE A 161 -17.54 -0.32 20.44
CA PHE A 161 -18.44 0.60 19.73
C PHE A 161 -17.69 1.92 19.50
N PHE A 162 -17.64 2.43 18.27
CA PHE A 162 -16.99 3.70 17.95
C PHE A 162 -17.99 4.78 17.53
N PRO A 163 -17.93 5.99 18.11
CA PRO A 163 -18.49 7.19 17.50
C PRO A 163 -17.60 7.66 16.34
N HIS A 164 -18.23 8.32 15.37
CA HIS A 164 -17.66 8.82 14.12
C HIS A 164 -16.38 9.64 14.32
N ASN A 165 -15.25 9.16 13.77
CA ASN A 165 -13.98 9.88 13.42
C ASN A 165 -12.66 9.21 13.86
N ALA A 166 -12.65 7.94 14.27
CA ALA A 166 -11.38 7.20 14.42
C ALA A 166 -11.07 6.36 13.17
N CYS A 167 -9.82 6.42 12.72
CA CYS A 167 -9.29 5.62 11.61
C CYS A 167 -9.25 4.14 12.03
N SER A 168 -10.22 3.33 11.60
CA SER A 168 -10.33 1.91 11.95
C SER A 168 -9.41 1.04 11.09
N ILE A 169 -8.63 0.18 11.74
CA ILE A 169 -8.11 -1.06 11.15
C ILE A 169 -8.78 -2.19 11.93
N THR A 170 -9.70 -2.88 11.27
CA THR A 170 -10.45 -4.01 11.84
C THR A 170 -9.49 -5.16 12.09
N ALA A 171 -9.33 -5.57 13.35
CA ALA A 171 -8.89 -6.92 13.65
C ALA A 171 -10.03 -7.84 13.20
N CYS A 172 -9.85 -8.59 12.11
CA CYS A 172 -10.84 -9.57 11.67
C CYS A 172 -11.04 -10.59 12.79
N PHE A 173 -12.29 -10.70 13.27
CA PHE A 173 -12.74 -11.70 14.24
C PHE A 173 -13.08 -13.01 13.54
#